data_AF-A0AAD5SP75-F1
#
_entry.id   AF-A0AAD5SP75-F1
#
_cell.length_a   1.000
_cell.length_b   1.000
_cell.length_c   1.000
_cell.angle_alpha   90.00
_cell.angle_beta   90.00
_cell.angle_gamma   90.00
#
_symmetry.space_group_name_H-M   'P 1'
#
loop_
_entity.id
_entity.type
_entity.pdbx_description
1 polymer ?
#
loop_
_entity_poly.entity_id
_entity_poly.type
_entity_poly.pdbx_seq_one_letter_code
_entity_poly.pdbx_strand_id
1 'polypeptide(L)'
;MDETTTPPQTTTSSYDPHSNRGRKQQVGDSENKRTQQMRAAQRALRARKQQYMHNLETKNKELVSEIADLKQQIKHVTSNANNGPCFNVNCVAQIQALQIQVFQMQTTLDTVARATFSNAAAVATAAAGTTINKNNGNTFEDVLFGTPGTLNYLDDNSLSLDWIWASATGQQRSAPGSPVQNAEEAVGPIQIEPFKSEVKNLTSLKTQKVVDRLFDVALRQSKTTDAPLARYLLIRMLRENLRIQSRVSAAEKRQLLEIIAKFYFKNMRQFEHYRQLCILSNAPATKGSNYTTVTDRATESAETAALRKTLRAIPSLANAEDYEIEDFLRAWESKSHNDSEFDVN
;
A
#
# COMPACT_ATOMS: atom_id res chain seq x y z
N MET A 1 95.06 35.86 13.68
CA MET A 1 94.41 36.65 12.61
C MET A 1 92.92 36.56 12.90
N ASP A 2 92.39 37.67 13.41
CA ASP A 2 91.03 37.83 13.92
C ASP A 2 90.02 37.85 12.78
N GLU A 3 89.01 36.97 12.85
CA GLU A 3 87.80 37.04 12.02
C GLU A 3 86.66 37.63 12.86
N THR A 4 86.41 38.91 12.61
CA THR A 4 85.34 39.71 13.24
C THR A 4 84.02 39.44 12.53
N THR A 5 83.21 38.54 13.07
CA THR A 5 81.86 38.23 12.58
C THR A 5 80.87 39.34 12.98
N THR A 6 80.56 40.26 12.06
CA THR A 6 79.47 41.23 12.23
C THR A 6 78.10 40.58 12.02
N PRO A 7 77.12 40.77 12.93
CA PRO A 7 75.77 40.24 12.78
C PRO A 7 74.94 41.05 11.76
N PRO A 8 73.99 40.42 11.05
CA PRO A 8 73.14 41.10 10.09
C PRO A 8 72.15 42.05 10.80
N GLN A 9 72.19 43.32 10.40
CA GLN A 9 71.25 44.35 10.85
C GLN A 9 69.83 44.04 10.35
N THR A 10 68.94 43.71 11.28
CA THR A 10 67.50 43.64 11.07
C THR A 10 66.95 45.05 10.86
N THR A 11 66.72 45.42 9.60
CA THR A 11 65.95 46.63 9.28
C THR A 11 64.50 46.39 9.68
N THR A 12 64.05 47.01 10.76
CA THR A 12 62.66 47.06 11.20
C THR A 12 61.86 47.88 10.18
N SER A 13 61.40 47.21 9.13
CA SER A 13 60.41 47.73 8.20
C SER A 13 59.14 48.06 8.99
N SER A 14 58.82 49.35 9.08
CA SER A 14 57.60 49.87 9.67
C SER A 14 56.38 49.17 9.04
N TYR A 15 55.61 48.48 9.88
CA TYR A 15 54.36 47.83 9.50
C TYR A 15 53.36 48.91 9.11
N ASP A 16 53.08 49.02 7.81
CA ASP A 16 52.01 49.87 7.30
C ASP A 16 50.70 49.05 7.29
N PRO A 17 49.78 49.25 8.26
CA PRO A 17 48.51 48.52 8.35
C PRO A 17 47.58 48.79 7.15
N HIS A 18 47.91 49.73 6.27
CA HIS A 18 47.14 50.05 5.08
C HIS A 18 47.73 49.51 3.78
N SER A 19 48.87 48.80 3.85
CA SER A 19 49.38 48.05 2.72
C SER A 19 48.50 46.82 2.44
N ASN A 20 47.45 47.01 1.64
CA ASN A 20 46.67 45.91 1.05
C ASN A 20 47.47 45.05 0.05
N ARG A 21 48.79 45.26 -0.04
CA ARG A 21 49.72 44.56 -0.92
C ARG A 21 50.03 43.18 -0.32
N GLY A 22 49.17 42.22 -0.65
CA GLY A 22 49.24 40.84 -0.12
C GLY A 22 47.88 40.23 0.20
N ARG A 23 46.82 41.06 0.25
CA ARG A 23 45.45 40.55 0.37
C ARG A 23 45.09 39.93 -0.99
N LYS A 24 45.16 38.60 -1.10
CA LYS A 24 44.61 37.85 -2.24
C LYS A 24 43.23 38.46 -2.54
N GLN A 25 43.04 39.01 -3.74
CA GLN A 25 41.71 39.42 -4.19
C GLN A 25 40.78 38.24 -3.92
N GLN A 26 39.90 38.40 -2.93
CA GLN A 26 38.87 37.41 -2.69
C GLN A 26 38.10 37.30 -3.99
N VAL A 27 38.10 36.11 -4.58
CA VAL A 27 37.34 35.73 -5.78
C VAL A 27 35.85 35.75 -5.40
N GLY A 28 35.30 36.94 -5.15
CA GLY A 28 33.95 37.18 -4.64
C GLY A 28 32.87 37.14 -5.72
N ASP A 29 33.26 37.18 -7.00
CA ASP A 29 32.28 37.23 -8.10
C ASP A 29 31.76 35.85 -8.54
N SER A 30 32.46 34.75 -8.20
CA SER A 30 32.01 33.40 -8.57
C SER A 30 30.83 32.89 -7.73
N GLU A 31 30.69 33.35 -6.48
CA GLU A 31 29.56 32.95 -5.62
C GLU A 31 28.23 33.58 -6.10
N ASN A 32 28.29 34.75 -6.73
CA ASN A 32 27.10 35.44 -7.23
C ASN A 32 26.49 34.73 -8.44
N LYS A 33 27.32 34.25 -9.38
CA LYS A 33 26.88 33.51 -10.57
C LYS A 33 26.21 32.18 -10.22
N ARG A 34 26.78 31.42 -9.27
CA ARG A 34 26.20 30.14 -8.82
C ARG A 34 24.86 30.34 -8.12
N THR A 35 24.76 31.36 -7.26
CA THR A 35 23.51 31.71 -6.57
C THR A 35 22.42 32.12 -7.57
N GLN A 36 22.76 32.92 -8.58
CA GLN A 36 21.82 33.32 -9.62
C GLN A 36 21.34 32.12 -10.45
N GLN A 37 22.24 31.20 -10.81
CA GLN A 37 21.89 29.95 -11.51
C GLN A 37 20.97 29.06 -10.67
N MET A 38 21.24 28.90 -9.37
CA MET A 38 20.36 28.14 -8.48
C MET A 38 18.97 28.76 -8.37
N ARG A 39 18.87 30.09 -8.24
CA ARG A 39 17.57 30.79 -8.22
C ARG A 39 16.83 30.66 -9.55
N ALA A 40 17.53 30.69 -10.67
CA ALA A 40 16.94 30.48 -12.00
C ALA A 40 16.43 29.03 -12.17
N ALA A 41 17.24 28.04 -11.76
CA ALA A 41 16.87 26.63 -11.80
C ALA A 41 15.66 26.33 -10.91
N GLN A 42 15.59 26.91 -9.69
CA GLN A 42 14.44 26.76 -8.81
C GLN A 42 13.17 27.40 -9.39
N ARG A 43 13.28 28.58 -10.01
CA ARG A 43 12.16 29.22 -10.71
C ARG A 43 11.66 28.35 -11.87
N ALA A 44 12.57 27.83 -12.69
CA ALA A 44 12.22 26.92 -13.78
C ALA A 44 11.56 25.63 -13.27
N LEU A 45 12.04 25.06 -12.17
CA LEU A 45 11.44 23.87 -11.56
C LEU A 45 10.02 24.15 -11.04
N ARG A 46 9.81 25.26 -10.35
CA ARG A 46 8.47 25.67 -9.87
C ARG A 46 7.51 25.88 -11.03
N ALA A 47 7.97 26.54 -12.10
CA ALA A 47 7.16 26.77 -13.30
C ALA A 47 6.75 25.44 -13.96
N ARG A 48 7.68 24.49 -14.12
CA ARG A 48 7.37 23.14 -14.65
C ARG A 48 6.38 22.37 -13.76
N LYS A 49 6.54 22.46 -12.43
CA LYS A 49 5.61 21.82 -11.48
C LYS A 49 4.21 22.42 -11.56
N GLN A 50 4.10 23.75 -11.61
CA GLN A 50 2.81 24.44 -11.78
C GLN A 50 2.14 24.06 -13.10
N GLN A 51 2.90 24.02 -14.21
CA GLN A 51 2.37 23.59 -15.50
C GLN A 51 1.91 22.13 -15.47
N TYR A 52 2.65 21.23 -14.82
CA TYR A 52 2.25 19.84 -14.66
C TYR A 52 0.95 19.70 -13.83
N MET A 53 0.83 20.41 -12.71
CA MET A 53 -0.41 20.41 -11.92
C MET A 53 -1.59 20.94 -12.73
N HIS A 54 -1.39 22.04 -13.46
CA HIS A 54 -2.42 22.59 -14.35
C HIS A 54 -2.86 21.58 -15.42
N ASN A 55 -1.93 20.87 -16.05
CA ASN A 55 -2.25 19.83 -17.04
C ASN A 55 -3.04 18.67 -16.41
N LEU A 56 -2.70 18.28 -15.18
CA LEU A 56 -3.44 17.25 -14.44
C LEU A 56 -4.87 17.71 -14.08
N GLU A 57 -5.04 18.97 -13.66
CA GLU A 57 -6.36 19.55 -13.39
C GLU A 57 -7.23 19.59 -14.65
N THR A 58 -6.65 19.99 -15.79
CA THR A 58 -7.33 19.98 -17.09
C THR A 58 -7.76 18.57 -17.48
N LYS A 59 -6.85 17.59 -17.41
CA LYS A 59 -7.17 16.19 -17.73
C LYS A 59 -8.22 15.60 -16.78
N ASN A 60 -8.20 15.98 -15.50
CA ASN A 60 -9.21 15.56 -14.53
C ASN A 60 -10.59 16.12 -14.92
N LYS A 61 -10.68 17.41 -15.28
CA LYS A 61 -11.92 18.01 -15.78
C LYS A 61 -12.45 17.32 -17.05
N GLU A 62 -11.56 16.99 -17.99
CA GLU A 62 -11.91 16.25 -19.20
C GLU A 62 -12.51 14.87 -18.86
N LEU A 63 -11.83 14.08 -18.02
CA LEU A 63 -12.30 12.76 -17.61
C LEU A 63 -13.62 12.82 -16.82
N VAL A 64 -13.80 13.83 -15.96
CA VAL A 64 -15.06 14.04 -15.23
C VAL A 64 -16.20 14.36 -16.18
N SER A 65 -15.95 15.19 -17.21
CA SER A 65 -16.93 15.48 -18.26
C SER A 65 -17.29 14.23 -19.06
N GLU A 66 -16.30 13.44 -19.48
CA GLU A 66 -16.51 12.20 -20.23
C GLU A 66 -17.34 11.17 -19.44
N ILE A 67 -17.07 11.03 -18.13
CA ILE A 67 -17.87 10.18 -17.23
C ILE A 67 -19.32 10.69 -17.13
N ALA A 68 -19.53 12.02 -17.08
CA ALA A 68 -20.87 12.59 -17.03
C ALA A 68 -21.65 12.31 -18.33
N ASP A 69 -20.99 12.46 -19.49
CA ASP A 69 -21.59 12.19 -20.79
C ASP A 69 -21.94 10.71 -20.96
N LEU A 70 -21.05 9.79 -20.58
CA LEU A 70 -21.33 8.35 -20.63
C LEU A 70 -22.47 7.94 -19.69
N LYS A 71 -22.56 8.56 -18.51
CA LYS A 71 -23.71 8.34 -17.62
C LYS A 71 -25.03 8.83 -18.22
N GLN A 72 -25.02 9.95 -18.94
CA GLN A 72 -26.20 10.42 -19.67
C GLN A 72 -26.58 9.47 -20.81
N GLN A 73 -25.61 8.95 -21.56
CA GLN A 73 -25.86 7.95 -22.60
C GLN A 73 -26.48 6.66 -22.03
N ILE A 74 -25.94 6.15 -20.91
CA ILE A 74 -26.52 4.99 -20.20
C ILE A 74 -27.95 5.29 -19.79
N LYS A 75 -28.22 6.49 -19.24
CA LYS A 75 -29.57 6.88 -18.84
C LYS A 75 -30.53 6.92 -20.03
N HIS A 76 -30.12 7.46 -21.18
CA HIS A 76 -30.92 7.51 -22.40
C HIS A 76 -31.23 6.12 -22.97
N VAL A 77 -30.23 5.24 -23.03
CA VAL A 77 -30.41 3.84 -23.45
C VAL A 77 -31.36 3.11 -22.49
N THR A 78 -31.22 3.35 -21.18
CA THR A 78 -32.08 2.73 -20.16
C THR A 78 -33.51 3.26 -20.21
N SER A 79 -33.72 4.57 -20.42
CA SER A 79 -35.06 5.15 -20.51
C SER A 79 -35.83 4.68 -21.75
N ASN A 80 -35.13 4.44 -22.87
CA ASN A 80 -35.76 3.89 -24.07
C ASN A 80 -36.19 2.41 -23.88
N ALA A 81 -35.58 1.69 -22.94
CA ALA A 81 -35.98 0.34 -22.55
C ALA A 81 -37.23 0.30 -21.64
N ASN A 82 -37.78 1.44 -21.21
CA ASN A 82 -39.00 1.48 -20.39
C ASN A 82 -40.31 1.34 -21.21
N ASN A 83 -40.24 1.33 -22.55
CA ASN A 83 -41.36 0.92 -23.42
C ASN A 83 -41.48 -0.61 -23.56
N GLY A 84 -40.83 -1.35 -22.66
CA GLY A 84 -40.74 -2.81 -22.64
C GLY A 84 -39.28 -3.24 -22.66
N PRO A 85 -38.88 -4.27 -21.89
CA PRO A 85 -37.51 -4.76 -21.86
C PRO A 85 -37.02 -5.06 -23.29
N CYS A 86 -36.01 -4.30 -23.75
CA CYS A 86 -35.27 -4.63 -24.96
C CYS A 86 -34.51 -5.94 -24.71
N PHE A 87 -35.15 -7.09 -24.96
CA PHE A 87 -34.48 -8.41 -24.93
C PHE A 87 -33.56 -8.64 -26.13
N ASN A 88 -33.33 -7.63 -26.98
CA ASN A 88 -32.35 -7.75 -28.04
C ASN A 88 -30.97 -7.93 -27.39
N VAL A 89 -30.34 -9.06 -27.65
CA VAL A 89 -29.02 -9.44 -27.14
C VAL A 89 -27.98 -8.34 -27.42
N ASN A 90 -28.15 -7.56 -28.50
CA ASN A 90 -27.28 -6.44 -28.82
C ASN A 90 -27.45 -5.25 -27.85
N CYS A 91 -28.67 -4.95 -27.38
CA CYS A 91 -28.89 -3.92 -26.34
C CYS A 91 -28.16 -4.30 -25.04
N VAL A 92 -28.30 -5.56 -24.61
CA VAL A 92 -27.71 -6.06 -23.36
C VAL A 92 -26.17 -6.07 -23.45
N ALA A 93 -25.62 -6.56 -24.56
CA ALA A 93 -24.18 -6.55 -24.80
C ALA A 93 -23.61 -5.13 -24.81
N GLN A 94 -24.31 -4.17 -25.43
CA GLN A 94 -23.88 -2.78 -25.47
C GLN A 94 -23.92 -2.11 -24.09
N ILE A 95 -24.97 -2.36 -23.29
CA ILE A 95 -25.05 -1.88 -21.90
C ILE A 95 -23.91 -2.45 -21.07
N GLN A 96 -23.62 -3.75 -21.21
CA GLN A 96 -22.55 -4.40 -20.47
C GLN A 96 -21.16 -3.87 -20.88
N ALA A 97 -20.93 -3.62 -22.18
CA ALA A 97 -19.69 -3.01 -22.67
C ALA A 97 -19.48 -1.59 -22.10
N LEU A 98 -20.53 -0.76 -22.08
CA LEU A 98 -20.47 0.58 -21.48
C LEU A 98 -20.22 0.53 -19.97
N GLN A 99 -20.82 -0.42 -19.25
CA GLN A 99 -20.56 -0.62 -17.82
C GLN A 99 -19.11 -1.01 -17.54
N ILE A 100 -18.53 -1.90 -18.35
CA ILE A 100 -17.11 -2.28 -18.25
C ILE A 100 -16.22 -1.06 -18.52
N GLN A 101 -16.52 -0.25 -19.53
CA GLN A 101 -15.74 0.94 -19.84
C GLN A 101 -15.78 1.97 -18.69
N VAL A 102 -16.97 2.23 -18.12
CA VAL A 102 -17.10 3.11 -16.95
C VAL A 102 -16.27 2.58 -15.78
N PHE A 103 -16.33 1.29 -15.50
CA PHE A 103 -15.53 0.67 -14.44
C PHE A 103 -14.02 0.79 -14.66
N GLN A 104 -13.56 0.59 -15.90
CA GLN A 104 -12.15 0.77 -16.27
C GLN A 104 -11.69 2.23 -16.08
N MET A 105 -12.48 3.19 -16.53
CA MET A 105 -12.14 4.61 -16.32
C MET A 105 -12.10 4.96 -14.83
N GLN A 106 -13.05 4.46 -14.03
CA GLN A 106 -13.09 4.73 -12.60
C GLN A 106 -11.86 4.15 -11.87
N THR A 107 -11.46 2.93 -12.23
CA THR A 107 -10.23 2.32 -11.70
C THR A 107 -8.97 3.06 -12.14
N THR A 108 -8.89 3.58 -13.38
CA THR A 108 -7.77 4.44 -13.78
C THR A 108 -7.73 5.74 -13.01
N LEU A 109 -8.88 6.37 -12.74
CA LEU A 109 -8.98 7.60 -11.94
C LEU A 109 -8.46 7.36 -10.52
N ASP A 110 -8.89 6.27 -9.87
CA ASP A 110 -8.42 5.88 -8.54
C ASP A 110 -6.92 5.58 -8.51
N THR A 111 -6.40 4.96 -9.57
CA THR A 111 -4.98 4.63 -9.68
C THR A 111 -4.14 5.88 -9.86
N VAL A 112 -4.57 6.82 -10.70
CA VAL A 112 -3.93 8.12 -10.88
C VAL A 112 -3.97 8.91 -9.58
N ALA A 113 -5.12 8.96 -8.90
CA ALA A 113 -5.25 9.63 -7.60
C ALA A 113 -4.26 9.04 -6.59
N ARG A 114 -4.19 7.71 -6.45
CA ARG A 114 -3.22 7.05 -5.56
C ARG A 114 -1.77 7.34 -5.94
N ALA A 115 -1.44 7.37 -7.23
CA ALA A 115 -0.09 7.67 -7.69
C ALA A 115 0.31 9.14 -7.40
N THR A 116 -0.59 10.11 -7.56
CA THR A 116 -0.33 11.50 -7.17
C THR A 116 -0.14 11.64 -5.65
N PHE A 117 -0.94 10.94 -4.84
CA PHE A 117 -0.80 10.98 -3.38
C PHE A 117 0.48 10.28 -2.89
N SER A 118 0.85 9.12 -3.44
CA SER A 118 2.07 8.40 -3.08
C SER A 118 3.34 9.19 -3.44
N ASN A 119 3.36 9.84 -4.60
CA ASN A 119 4.48 10.69 -5.00
C ASN A 119 4.58 11.96 -4.13
N ALA A 120 3.47 12.54 -3.69
CA ALA A 120 3.48 13.67 -2.75
C ALA A 120 4.06 13.25 -1.37
N ALA A 121 3.70 12.06 -0.88
CA ALA A 121 4.25 11.51 0.36
C ALA A 121 5.76 11.27 0.25
N ALA A 122 6.24 10.64 -0.84
CA ALA A 122 7.67 10.39 -1.05
C ALA A 122 8.51 11.68 -1.12
N VAL A 123 7.97 12.75 -1.71
CA VAL A 123 8.63 14.06 -1.75
C VAL A 123 8.67 14.72 -0.36
N ALA A 124 7.61 14.57 0.45
CA ALA A 124 7.60 15.07 1.82
C ALA A 124 8.62 14.33 2.72
N THR A 125 8.73 13.00 2.57
CA THR A 125 9.72 12.19 3.31
C THR A 125 11.16 12.51 2.88
N ALA A 126 11.41 12.74 1.59
CA ALA A 126 12.72 13.16 1.10
C ALA A 126 13.11 14.57 1.60
N ALA A 127 12.15 15.48 1.76
CA ALA A 127 12.38 16.80 2.34
C ALA A 127 12.69 16.72 3.86
N ALA A 128 12.05 15.79 4.58
CA ALA A 128 12.29 15.57 6.01
C ALA A 128 13.63 14.85 6.30
N GLY A 129 14.11 14.02 5.39
CA GLY A 129 15.40 13.30 5.51
C GLY A 129 16.65 14.14 5.18
N THR A 130 16.48 15.40 4.76
CA THR A 130 17.63 16.29 4.52
C THR A 130 17.96 17.00 5.84
N THR A 131 18.69 16.32 6.72
CA THR A 131 19.27 16.90 7.93
C THR A 131 20.27 17.98 7.52
N ILE A 132 19.79 19.22 7.42
CA ILE A 132 20.65 20.39 7.28
C ILE A 132 21.41 20.51 8.60
N ASN A 133 22.71 20.21 8.56
CA ASN A 133 23.64 20.47 9.65
C ASN A 133 23.70 21.99 9.89
N LYS A 134 22.80 22.50 10.73
CA LYS A 134 22.73 23.89 11.18
C LYS A 134 23.73 24.12 12.31
N ASN A 135 25.01 24.14 11.97
CA ASN A 135 25.98 24.91 12.76
C ASN A 135 25.98 26.33 12.21
N ASN A 136 25.08 27.17 12.74
CA ASN A 136 25.27 28.60 13.01
C ASN A 136 23.92 29.20 13.39
N GLY A 137 23.86 29.70 14.63
CA GLY A 137 22.67 30.28 15.23
C GLY A 137 22.21 31.53 14.50
N ASN A 138 20.90 31.58 14.23
CA ASN A 138 20.07 32.76 14.36
C ASN A 138 18.60 32.29 14.36
N THR A 139 17.91 32.60 15.44
CA THR A 139 16.51 32.30 15.71
C THR A 139 15.61 33.19 14.86
N PHE A 140 14.67 32.56 14.15
CA PHE A 140 13.53 33.22 13.52
C PHE A 140 12.32 32.31 13.73
N GLU A 141 11.91 32.20 14.99
CA GLU A 141 10.59 31.70 15.37
C GLU A 141 9.71 32.93 15.59
N ASP A 142 8.99 33.31 14.56
CA ASP A 142 7.63 33.82 14.68
C ASP A 142 7.05 34.03 13.28
N VAL A 143 5.73 34.14 13.22
CA VAL A 143 4.88 34.50 12.06
C VAL A 143 4.27 33.32 11.28
N LEU A 144 2.94 33.27 11.41
CA LEU A 144 1.90 32.57 10.65
C LEU A 144 1.65 31.10 11.03
N PHE A 145 0.74 30.87 11.98
CA PHE A 145 -0.65 30.53 11.68
C PHE A 145 -1.49 30.54 12.98
N GLY A 146 -2.41 31.49 13.09
CA GLY A 146 -3.44 31.49 14.12
C GLY A 146 -4.63 30.64 13.67
N THR A 147 -5.06 29.71 14.52
CA THR A 147 -6.36 29.03 14.42
C THR A 147 -7.27 29.54 15.55
N PRO A 148 -8.42 30.14 15.24
CA PRO A 148 -9.45 30.41 16.23
C PRO A 148 -10.46 29.26 16.31
N GLY A 149 -10.94 28.99 17.53
CA GLY A 149 -12.35 28.66 17.76
C GLY A 149 -12.73 27.18 17.72
N THR A 150 -12.67 26.55 18.89
CA THR A 150 -13.34 25.30 19.25
C THR A 150 -14.86 25.38 19.10
N LEU A 151 -15.44 24.44 18.35
CA LEU A 151 -16.86 24.08 18.38
C LEU A 151 -16.94 22.57 18.71
N ASN A 152 -17.15 22.27 19.98
CA ASN A 152 -17.47 20.94 20.48
C ASN A 152 -18.94 20.64 20.15
N TYR A 153 -19.21 19.67 19.28
CA TYR A 153 -20.32 18.70 19.46
C TYR A 153 -20.29 17.63 18.36
N LEU A 154 -20.20 16.36 18.78
CA LEU A 154 -20.39 15.11 18.03
C LEU A 154 -19.34 14.75 16.95
N ASP A 155 -18.20 14.17 17.34
CA ASP A 155 -17.40 13.37 16.40
C ASP A 155 -16.53 12.29 17.06
N ASP A 156 -17.16 11.37 17.81
CA ASP A 156 -16.47 10.22 18.43
C ASP A 156 -16.33 9.02 17.45
N ASN A 157 -16.49 9.27 16.14
CA ASN A 157 -16.28 8.29 15.07
C ASN A 157 -15.43 8.83 13.91
N SER A 158 -14.68 9.91 14.14
CA SER A 158 -13.57 10.29 13.26
C SER A 158 -12.44 9.28 13.43
N LEU A 159 -12.63 8.08 12.87
CA LEU A 159 -11.57 7.13 12.56
C LEU A 159 -10.62 7.85 11.60
N SER A 160 -9.65 8.56 12.16
CA SER A 160 -8.82 9.49 11.44
C SER A 160 -8.14 8.76 10.29
N LEU A 161 -8.11 9.41 9.12
CA LEU A 161 -7.32 8.97 7.97
C LEU A 161 -5.82 8.83 8.29
N ASP A 162 -5.38 9.25 9.49
CA ASP A 162 -3.98 9.19 9.94
C ASP A 162 -3.42 7.77 9.96
N TRP A 163 -4.24 6.73 10.15
CA TRP A 163 -3.72 5.35 10.10
C TRP A 163 -3.46 4.87 8.66
N ILE A 164 -4.24 5.34 7.68
CA ILE A 164 -3.97 5.10 6.25
C ILE A 164 -2.66 5.81 5.86
N TRP A 165 -2.42 6.99 6.44
CA TRP A 165 -1.15 7.70 6.28
C TRP A 165 0.00 6.98 7.00
N ALA A 166 -0.19 6.47 8.23
CA ALA A 166 0.85 5.77 8.98
C ALA A 166 1.30 4.44 8.34
N SER A 167 0.38 3.71 7.69
CA SER A 167 0.73 2.50 6.94
C SER A 167 1.41 2.83 5.61
N ALA A 168 1.03 3.92 4.95
CA ALA A 168 1.66 4.39 3.71
C ALA A 168 3.05 5.02 3.92
N THR A 169 3.31 5.65 5.07
CA THR A 169 4.60 6.27 5.39
C THR A 169 5.66 5.29 5.89
N GLY A 170 5.31 4.01 6.08
CA GLY A 170 6.26 2.99 6.54
C GLY A 170 6.80 3.25 7.94
N GLN A 171 6.10 4.04 8.76
CA GLN A 171 6.58 4.48 10.07
C GLN A 171 6.54 3.36 11.13
N GLN A 172 5.85 2.25 10.88
CA GLN A 172 5.95 1.02 11.66
C GLN A 172 6.94 0.02 11.05
N ARG A 173 8.10 0.48 10.61
CA ARG A 173 9.24 -0.44 10.46
C ARG A 173 9.77 -0.72 11.86
N SER A 174 9.29 -1.81 12.45
CA SER A 174 9.86 -2.40 13.65
C SER A 174 11.39 -2.44 13.49
N ALA A 175 12.12 -2.08 14.54
CA ALA A 175 13.57 -2.00 14.49
C ALA A 175 14.16 -3.28 13.88
N PRO A 176 15.16 -3.18 12.98
CA PRO A 176 15.75 -4.35 12.34
C PRO A 176 16.19 -5.35 13.41
N GLY A 177 15.57 -6.53 13.45
CA GLY A 177 15.80 -7.58 14.44
C GLY A 177 14.67 -7.81 15.46
N SER A 178 13.62 -7.01 15.49
CA SER A 178 12.44 -7.35 16.31
C SER A 178 11.71 -8.55 15.72
N PRO A 179 11.29 -9.55 16.53
CA PRO A 179 10.48 -10.65 16.05
C PRO A 179 9.19 -10.13 15.41
N VAL A 180 8.75 -10.76 14.32
CA VAL A 180 7.48 -10.44 13.66
C VAL A 180 6.35 -10.75 14.63
N GLN A 181 5.67 -9.71 15.10
CA GLN A 181 4.52 -9.84 15.98
C GLN A 181 3.31 -10.36 15.19
N ASN A 182 2.46 -11.15 15.84
CA ASN A 182 1.15 -11.48 15.27
C ASN A 182 0.20 -10.27 15.41
N ALA A 183 -0.91 -10.27 14.66
CA ALA A 183 -1.84 -9.15 14.71
C ALA A 183 -2.52 -8.99 16.08
N GLU A 184 -2.69 -10.09 16.82
CA GLU A 184 -3.27 -10.07 18.16
C GLU A 184 -2.35 -9.36 19.18
N GLU A 185 -1.04 -9.53 19.07
CA GLU A 185 -0.03 -8.80 19.85
C GLU A 185 0.08 -7.35 19.42
N ALA A 186 0.03 -7.08 18.11
CA ALA A 186 0.23 -5.73 17.57
C ALA A 186 -0.99 -4.81 17.75
N VAL A 187 -2.21 -5.36 17.66
CA VAL A 187 -3.47 -4.60 17.61
C VAL A 187 -4.44 -4.98 18.72
N GLY A 188 -4.38 -6.21 19.22
CA GLY A 188 -5.32 -6.78 20.17
C GLY A 188 -6.21 -7.89 19.57
N PRO A 189 -6.99 -8.57 20.42
CA PRO A 189 -7.78 -9.74 20.03
C PRO A 189 -8.85 -9.38 18.98
N ILE A 190 -9.05 -10.29 18.03
CA ILE A 190 -10.08 -10.16 17.01
C ILE A 190 -11.47 -10.35 17.64
N GLN A 191 -12.40 -9.45 17.31
CA GLN A 191 -13.76 -9.53 17.80
C GLN A 191 -14.59 -10.43 16.88
N ILE A 192 -14.83 -11.67 17.29
CA ILE A 192 -15.54 -12.69 16.50
C ILE A 192 -16.94 -13.01 17.05
N GLU A 193 -17.11 -13.12 18.37
CA GLU A 193 -18.34 -13.65 18.98
C GLU A 193 -19.61 -12.85 18.67
N PRO A 194 -19.61 -11.49 18.71
CA PRO A 194 -20.79 -10.72 18.35
C PRO A 194 -21.26 -11.04 16.92
N PHE A 195 -20.34 -11.04 15.96
CA PHE A 195 -20.64 -11.29 14.55
C PHE A 195 -21.00 -12.74 14.28
N LYS A 196 -20.37 -13.69 14.96
CA LYS A 196 -20.72 -15.10 14.90
C LYS A 196 -22.16 -15.33 15.34
N SER A 197 -22.58 -14.72 16.45
CA SER A 197 -23.96 -14.80 16.92
C SER A 197 -24.95 -14.14 15.94
N GLU A 198 -24.62 -12.97 15.38
CA GLU A 198 -25.44 -12.28 14.38
C GLU A 198 -25.62 -13.13 13.10
N VAL A 199 -24.55 -13.74 12.58
CA VAL A 199 -24.64 -14.62 11.40
C VAL A 199 -25.46 -15.88 11.72
N LYS A 200 -25.33 -16.46 12.92
CA LYS A 200 -26.11 -17.62 13.37
C LYS A 200 -27.59 -17.30 13.65
N ASN A 201 -27.94 -16.04 13.84
CA ASN A 201 -29.34 -15.61 13.97
C ASN A 201 -30.09 -15.62 12.64
N LEU A 202 -29.39 -15.65 11.50
CA LEU A 202 -30.01 -15.87 10.19
C LEU A 202 -30.56 -17.30 10.12
N THR A 203 -31.83 -17.43 9.73
CA THR A 203 -32.56 -18.70 9.75
C THR A 203 -31.89 -19.74 8.86
N SER A 204 -31.36 -19.34 7.69
CA SER A 204 -30.64 -20.24 6.77
C SER A 204 -29.32 -20.78 7.32
N LEU A 205 -28.71 -20.11 8.32
CA LEU A 205 -27.35 -20.39 8.79
C LEU A 205 -27.25 -20.92 10.21
N LYS A 206 -28.34 -20.93 10.97
CA LYS A 206 -28.36 -21.27 12.41
C LYS A 206 -27.64 -22.57 12.76
N THR A 207 -27.82 -23.63 11.96
CA THR A 207 -27.22 -24.95 12.17
C THR A 207 -25.93 -25.20 11.38
N GLN A 208 -25.49 -24.22 10.58
CA GLN A 208 -24.44 -24.42 9.59
C GLN A 208 -23.05 -24.30 10.20
N LYS A 209 -22.25 -25.38 10.16
CA LYS A 209 -20.85 -25.41 10.64
C LYS A 209 -19.89 -24.52 9.84
N VAL A 210 -20.26 -24.11 8.63
CA VAL A 210 -19.44 -23.21 7.78
C VAL A 210 -19.25 -21.84 8.45
N VAL A 211 -20.21 -21.39 9.24
CA VAL A 211 -20.11 -20.13 9.99
C VAL A 211 -19.00 -20.23 11.04
N ASP A 212 -19.00 -21.32 11.82
CA ASP A 212 -17.97 -21.55 12.86
C ASP A 212 -16.58 -21.60 12.22
N ARG A 213 -16.43 -22.36 11.12
CA ARG A 213 -15.17 -22.44 10.37
C ARG A 213 -14.67 -21.10 9.84
N LEU A 214 -15.55 -20.20 9.39
CA LEU A 214 -15.15 -18.87 8.93
C LEU A 214 -14.46 -18.10 10.08
N PHE A 215 -15.10 -18.06 11.24
CA PHE A 215 -14.59 -17.32 12.40
C PHE A 215 -13.37 -18.01 13.03
N ASP A 216 -13.31 -19.34 13.03
CA ASP A 216 -12.13 -20.09 13.48
C ASP A 216 -10.91 -19.81 12.59
N VAL A 217 -11.11 -19.71 11.27
CA VAL A 217 -10.05 -19.32 10.31
C VAL A 217 -9.58 -17.89 10.57
N ALA A 218 -10.51 -16.96 10.83
CA ALA A 218 -10.15 -15.57 11.16
C ALA A 218 -9.37 -15.48 12.48
N LEU A 219 -9.77 -16.24 13.51
CA LEU A 219 -9.06 -16.32 14.78
C LEU A 219 -7.67 -16.98 14.63
N ARG A 220 -7.55 -18.02 13.80
CA ARG A 220 -6.24 -18.62 13.51
C ARG A 220 -5.35 -17.65 12.74
N GLN A 221 -5.92 -16.89 11.82
CA GLN A 221 -5.21 -15.85 11.08
C GLN A 221 -4.65 -14.79 12.03
N SER A 222 -5.38 -14.42 13.09
CA SER A 222 -4.91 -13.42 14.07
C SER A 222 -3.69 -13.78 14.86
N LYS A 223 -3.46 -15.08 15.05
CA LYS A 223 -2.34 -15.63 15.79
C LYS A 223 -1.16 -16.01 14.90
N THR A 224 -1.30 -15.86 13.58
CA THR A 224 -0.28 -16.28 12.63
C THR A 224 0.76 -15.18 12.40
N THR A 225 2.03 -15.53 12.55
CA THR A 225 3.19 -14.70 12.18
C THR A 225 3.77 -15.08 10.83
N ASP A 226 3.51 -16.30 10.36
CA ASP A 226 4.01 -16.82 9.09
C ASP A 226 3.20 -16.31 7.90
N ALA A 227 3.86 -15.59 6.97
CA ALA A 227 3.18 -14.90 5.89
C ALA A 227 2.55 -15.82 4.82
N PRO A 228 3.20 -16.91 4.37
CA PRO A 228 2.56 -17.94 3.54
C PRO A 228 1.32 -18.54 4.20
N LEU A 229 1.40 -18.93 5.48
CA LEU A 229 0.24 -19.44 6.22
C LEU A 229 -0.87 -18.37 6.33
N ALA A 230 -0.52 -17.12 6.60
CA ALA A 230 -1.49 -16.02 6.68
C ALA A 230 -2.23 -15.80 5.35
N ARG A 231 -1.53 -15.93 4.22
CA ARG A 231 -2.12 -15.87 2.87
C ARG A 231 -3.04 -17.04 2.60
N TYR A 232 -2.62 -18.26 2.94
CA TYR A 232 -3.45 -19.45 2.85
C TYR A 232 -4.75 -19.29 3.67
N LEU A 233 -4.64 -18.79 4.91
CA LEU A 233 -5.78 -18.53 5.77
C LEU A 233 -6.72 -17.45 5.21
N LEU A 234 -6.19 -16.39 4.57
CA LEU A 234 -7.00 -15.38 3.88
C LEU A 234 -7.82 -16.00 2.75
N ILE A 235 -7.18 -16.81 1.89
CA ILE A 235 -7.86 -17.51 0.79
C ILE A 235 -8.93 -18.47 1.35
N ARG A 236 -8.62 -19.18 2.43
CA ARG A 236 -9.56 -20.08 3.12
C ARG A 236 -10.74 -19.32 3.70
N MET A 237 -10.52 -18.14 4.28
CA MET A 237 -11.57 -17.26 4.80
C MET A 237 -12.52 -16.80 3.67
N LEU A 238 -11.98 -16.40 2.52
CA LEU A 238 -12.77 -16.05 1.33
C LEU A 238 -13.61 -17.23 0.84
N ARG A 239 -13.03 -18.45 0.81
CA ARG A 239 -13.77 -19.67 0.41
C ARG A 239 -14.92 -19.99 1.36
N GLU A 240 -14.70 -19.93 2.68
CA GLU A 240 -15.79 -20.15 3.65
C GLU A 240 -16.87 -19.06 3.55
N ASN A 241 -16.50 -17.80 3.28
CA ASN A 241 -17.46 -16.72 3.05
C ASN A 241 -18.33 -17.00 1.81
N LEU A 242 -17.74 -17.39 0.68
CA LEU A 242 -18.50 -17.77 -0.52
C LEU A 242 -19.45 -18.97 -0.26
N ARG A 243 -19.02 -19.95 0.53
CA ARG A 243 -19.86 -21.08 0.96
C ARG A 243 -21.02 -20.67 1.86
N ILE A 244 -20.84 -19.63 2.68
CA ILE A 244 -21.93 -19.05 3.47
C ILE A 244 -22.91 -18.35 2.54
N GLN A 245 -22.43 -17.50 1.63
CA GLN A 245 -23.27 -16.77 0.68
C GLN A 245 -24.10 -17.70 -0.22
N SER A 246 -23.57 -18.86 -0.59
CA SER A 246 -24.30 -19.86 -1.37
C SER A 246 -25.39 -20.60 -0.59
N ARG A 247 -25.33 -20.59 0.75
CA ARG A 247 -26.31 -21.25 1.63
C ARG A 247 -27.37 -20.31 2.19
N VAL A 248 -27.19 -19.00 2.04
CA VAL A 248 -28.13 -17.97 2.52
C VAL A 248 -29.27 -17.77 1.53
N SER A 249 -30.50 -17.73 2.06
CA SER A 249 -31.70 -17.38 1.29
C SER A 249 -31.57 -16.00 0.64
N ALA A 250 -32.20 -15.80 -0.52
CA ALA A 250 -32.12 -14.51 -1.22
C ALA A 250 -32.58 -13.32 -0.36
N ALA A 251 -33.57 -13.53 0.52
CA ALA A 251 -34.08 -12.51 1.44
C ALA A 251 -33.06 -12.10 2.51
N GLU A 252 -32.25 -13.03 2.99
CA GLU A 252 -31.26 -12.79 4.06
C GLU A 252 -29.88 -12.36 3.54
N LYS A 253 -29.62 -12.45 2.23
CA LYS A 253 -28.31 -12.09 1.64
C LYS A 253 -27.87 -10.68 1.97
N ARG A 254 -28.80 -9.72 1.97
CA ARG A 254 -28.51 -8.33 2.34
C ARG A 254 -28.04 -8.21 3.78
N GLN A 255 -28.75 -8.85 4.71
CA GLN A 255 -28.40 -8.84 6.13
C GLN A 255 -27.03 -9.50 6.36
N LEU A 256 -26.76 -10.63 5.69
CA LEU A 256 -25.43 -11.27 5.74
C LEU A 256 -24.33 -10.28 5.32
N LEU A 257 -24.49 -9.60 4.18
CA LEU A 257 -23.49 -8.65 3.68
C LEU A 257 -23.25 -7.50 4.66
N GLU A 258 -24.31 -6.98 5.29
CA GLU A 258 -24.20 -5.94 6.31
C GLU A 258 -23.42 -6.44 7.55
N ILE A 259 -23.71 -7.65 8.05
CA ILE A 259 -22.99 -8.25 9.19
C ILE A 259 -21.51 -8.46 8.85
N ILE A 260 -21.21 -9.00 7.67
CA ILE A 260 -19.84 -9.22 7.20
C ILE A 260 -19.09 -7.89 7.06
N ALA A 261 -19.72 -6.85 6.52
CA ALA A 261 -19.12 -5.53 6.42
C ALA A 261 -18.79 -4.94 7.80
N LYS A 262 -19.70 -5.07 8.78
CA LYS A 262 -19.44 -4.65 10.16
C LYS A 262 -18.28 -5.43 10.78
N PHE A 263 -18.19 -6.73 10.55
CA PHE A 263 -17.07 -7.56 11.01
C PHE A 263 -15.73 -7.07 10.46
N TYR A 264 -15.66 -6.80 9.15
CA TYR A 264 -14.45 -6.25 8.51
C TYR A 264 -14.09 -4.87 9.07
N PHE A 265 -15.07 -3.99 9.21
CA PHE A 265 -14.84 -2.63 9.71
C PHE A 265 -14.34 -2.63 11.15
N LYS A 266 -14.95 -3.45 12.01
CA LYS A 266 -14.58 -3.55 13.44
C LYS A 266 -13.18 -4.11 13.63
N ASN A 267 -12.75 -5.01 12.75
CA ASN A 267 -11.44 -5.67 12.80
C ASN A 267 -10.47 -5.15 11.73
N MET A 268 -10.69 -3.94 11.22
CA MET A 268 -9.96 -3.40 10.07
C MET A 268 -8.45 -3.29 10.33
N ARG A 269 -8.05 -2.95 11.57
CA ARG A 269 -6.65 -2.86 11.95
C ARG A 269 -5.94 -4.22 11.91
N GLN A 270 -6.60 -5.28 12.35
CA GLN A 270 -6.08 -6.65 12.25
C GLN A 270 -5.93 -7.06 10.78
N PHE A 271 -6.96 -6.80 9.95
CA PHE A 271 -6.90 -7.11 8.52
C PHE A 271 -5.79 -6.35 7.78
N GLU A 272 -5.57 -5.09 8.14
CA GLU A 272 -4.48 -4.29 7.59
C GLU A 272 -3.11 -4.86 8.01
N HIS A 273 -2.95 -5.28 9.26
CA HIS A 273 -1.73 -5.95 9.71
C HIS A 273 -1.44 -7.22 8.89
N TYR A 274 -2.45 -8.06 8.60
CA TYR A 274 -2.24 -9.24 7.74
C TYR A 274 -1.89 -8.85 6.31
N ARG A 275 -2.52 -7.81 5.78
CA ARG A 275 -2.21 -7.30 4.46
C ARG A 275 -0.74 -6.87 4.39
N GLN A 276 -0.26 -6.15 5.39
CA GLN A 276 1.15 -5.76 5.48
C GLN A 276 2.07 -6.98 5.57
N LEU A 277 1.72 -7.96 6.41
CA LEU A 277 2.46 -9.22 6.51
C LEU A 277 2.56 -9.94 5.15
N CYS A 278 1.48 -9.97 4.38
CA CYS A 278 1.43 -10.56 3.04
C CYS A 278 2.21 -9.78 1.98
N ILE A 279 2.28 -8.45 2.10
CA ILE A 279 3.06 -7.59 1.19
C ILE A 279 4.55 -7.73 1.47
N LEU A 280 4.94 -7.73 2.75
CA LEU A 280 6.34 -7.86 3.17
C LEU A 280 6.94 -9.19 2.74
N SER A 281 6.14 -10.27 2.70
CA SER A 281 6.61 -11.56 2.17
C SER A 281 6.72 -11.62 0.65
N ASN A 282 6.01 -10.76 -0.07
CA ASN A 282 6.11 -10.61 -1.52
C ASN A 282 7.21 -9.65 -1.95
N ALA A 283 7.88 -8.97 -1.02
CA ALA A 283 9.06 -8.19 -1.37
C ALA A 283 10.04 -9.17 -2.06
N PRO A 284 10.37 -8.96 -3.35
CA PRO A 284 11.24 -9.86 -4.07
C PRO A 284 12.51 -9.95 -3.24
N ALA A 285 12.76 -11.13 -2.67
CA ALA A 285 13.91 -11.35 -1.81
C ALA A 285 15.09 -10.67 -2.48
N THR A 286 15.64 -9.64 -1.83
CA THR A 286 16.58 -8.69 -2.43
C THR A 286 17.83 -9.45 -2.86
N LYS A 287 17.78 -10.05 -4.07
CA LYS A 287 18.80 -10.75 -4.88
C LYS A 287 19.98 -11.46 -4.20
N GLY A 288 19.90 -11.77 -2.91
CA GLY A 288 20.99 -12.30 -2.11
C GLY A 288 20.55 -13.29 -1.04
N SER A 289 19.25 -13.49 -0.85
CA SER A 289 18.80 -14.70 -0.18
C SER A 289 18.83 -15.82 -1.21
N ASN A 290 19.82 -16.70 -1.09
CA ASN A 290 19.80 -18.04 -1.69
C ASN A 290 18.69 -18.87 -1.02
N TYR A 291 17.44 -18.39 -1.05
CA TYR A 291 16.32 -19.31 -1.10
C TYR A 291 16.45 -19.99 -2.46
N THR A 292 17.24 -21.05 -2.48
CA THR A 292 16.89 -22.27 -3.20
C THR A 292 15.43 -22.60 -2.86
N THR A 293 14.50 -21.91 -3.52
CA THR A 293 13.15 -22.41 -3.84
C THR A 293 13.24 -23.41 -5.01
N VAL A 294 14.41 -24.00 -5.20
CA VAL A 294 14.48 -25.40 -5.57
C VAL A 294 14.35 -26.14 -4.24
N THR A 295 13.11 -26.47 -3.84
CA THR A 295 12.91 -27.79 -3.23
C THR A 295 13.69 -28.71 -4.15
N ASP A 296 14.78 -29.27 -3.65
CA ASP A 296 15.66 -30.13 -4.45
C ASP A 296 14.73 -31.09 -5.17
N ARG A 297 14.55 -30.94 -6.49
CA ARG A 297 13.51 -31.70 -7.23
C ARG A 297 13.76 -33.20 -7.09
N ALA A 298 14.96 -33.56 -6.65
CA ALA A 298 15.37 -34.88 -6.21
C ALA A 298 14.56 -35.45 -5.02
N THR A 299 13.96 -34.63 -4.15
CA THR A 299 13.19 -35.09 -2.98
C THR A 299 11.68 -35.05 -3.19
N GLU A 300 11.20 -34.70 -4.38
CA GLU A 300 9.76 -34.70 -4.66
C GLU A 300 9.21 -36.13 -4.72
N SER A 301 8.07 -36.39 -4.07
CA SER A 301 7.40 -37.68 -4.18
C SER A 301 6.98 -37.94 -5.63
N ALA A 302 6.96 -39.20 -6.06
CA ALA A 302 6.50 -39.56 -7.41
C ALA A 302 5.06 -39.08 -7.69
N GLU A 303 4.21 -39.04 -6.65
CA GLU A 303 2.84 -38.56 -6.74
C GLU A 303 2.76 -37.05 -6.99
N THR A 304 3.54 -36.27 -6.25
CA THR A 304 3.61 -34.81 -6.39
C THR A 304 4.14 -34.42 -7.77
N ALA A 305 5.17 -35.13 -8.26
CA ALA A 305 5.73 -34.92 -9.60
C ALA A 305 4.71 -35.23 -10.71
N ALA A 306 3.94 -36.32 -10.56
CA ALA A 306 2.87 -36.68 -11.50
C ALA A 306 1.73 -35.64 -11.48
N LEU A 307 1.35 -35.16 -10.29
CA LEU A 307 0.33 -34.13 -10.14
C LEU A 307 0.79 -32.80 -10.76
N ARG A 308 2.04 -32.38 -10.54
CA ARG A 308 2.63 -31.18 -11.17
C ARG A 308 2.54 -31.26 -12.69
N LYS A 309 2.92 -32.40 -13.27
CA LYS A 309 2.83 -32.63 -14.72
C LYS A 309 1.38 -32.54 -15.23
N THR A 310 0.43 -33.06 -14.45
CA THR A 310 -1.00 -33.00 -14.78
C THR A 310 -1.55 -31.58 -14.72
N LEU A 311 -1.15 -30.79 -13.71
CA LEU A 311 -1.54 -29.37 -13.60
C LEU A 311 -1.01 -28.54 -14.77
N ARG A 312 0.25 -28.76 -15.17
CA ARG A 312 0.86 -28.08 -16.33
C ARG A 312 0.23 -28.47 -17.67
N ALA A 313 -0.42 -29.63 -17.76
CA ALA A 313 -1.14 -30.06 -18.96
C ALA A 313 -2.47 -29.31 -19.15
N ILE A 314 -2.99 -28.64 -18.11
CA ILE A 314 -4.23 -27.86 -18.19
C ILE A 314 -3.92 -26.52 -18.89
N PRO A 315 -4.54 -26.21 -20.05
CA PRO A 315 -4.18 -25.01 -20.84
C PRO A 315 -4.28 -23.69 -20.06
N SER A 316 -5.23 -23.56 -19.15
CA SER A 316 -5.40 -22.36 -18.32
C SER A 316 -4.31 -22.18 -17.26
N LEU A 317 -3.55 -23.24 -16.94
CA LEU A 317 -2.46 -23.24 -15.97
C LEU A 317 -1.08 -23.39 -16.64
N ALA A 318 -1.02 -23.54 -17.96
CA ALA A 318 0.23 -23.69 -18.69
C ALA A 318 1.19 -22.52 -18.44
N ASN A 319 0.63 -21.31 -18.32
CA ASN A 319 1.36 -20.06 -18.07
C ASN A 319 1.36 -19.64 -16.59
N ALA A 320 0.83 -20.45 -15.67
CA ALA A 320 0.88 -20.16 -14.25
C ALA A 320 2.33 -20.06 -13.79
N GLU A 321 2.63 -19.09 -12.93
CA GLU A 321 3.96 -18.95 -12.36
C GLU A 321 4.25 -20.17 -11.46
N ASP A 322 5.52 -20.62 -11.40
CA ASP A 322 5.88 -21.84 -10.66
C ASP A 322 5.38 -21.80 -9.20
N TYR A 323 5.39 -20.62 -8.56
CA TYR A 323 4.93 -20.49 -7.17
C TYR A 323 3.45 -20.81 -6.98
N GLU A 324 2.59 -20.58 -7.98
CA GLU A 324 1.15 -20.85 -7.86
C GLU A 324 0.88 -22.36 -7.87
N ILE A 325 1.65 -23.10 -8.68
CA ILE A 325 1.61 -24.56 -8.74
C ILE A 325 2.23 -25.15 -7.48
N GLU A 326 3.37 -24.62 -7.02
CA GLU A 326 4.01 -25.09 -5.78
C GLU A 326 3.14 -24.85 -4.54
N ASP A 327 2.45 -23.70 -4.44
CA ASP A 327 1.51 -23.44 -3.34
C ASP A 327 0.34 -24.44 -3.35
N PHE A 328 -0.15 -24.81 -4.54
CA PHE A 328 -1.18 -25.85 -4.65
C PHE A 328 -0.66 -27.22 -4.23
N LEU A 329 0.53 -27.62 -4.69
CA LEU A 329 1.14 -28.92 -4.37
C LEU A 329 1.42 -29.04 -2.86
N ARG A 330 1.95 -27.99 -2.23
CA ARG A 330 2.14 -27.95 -0.76
C ARG A 330 0.83 -28.09 -0.01
N ALA A 331 -0.22 -27.42 -0.47
CA ALA A 331 -1.54 -27.52 0.14
C ALA A 331 -2.15 -28.93 -0.03
N TRP A 332 -1.88 -29.59 -1.16
CA TRP A 332 -2.31 -30.96 -1.43
C TRP A 332 -1.58 -31.97 -0.55
N GLU A 333 -0.25 -31.87 -0.44
CA GLU A 333 0.57 -32.73 0.44
C GLU A 333 0.16 -32.56 1.90
N SER A 334 0.00 -31.31 2.37
CA SER A 334 -0.44 -31.05 3.74
C SER A 334 -1.82 -31.65 4.04
N LYS A 335 -2.71 -31.72 3.05
CA LYS A 335 -4.01 -32.35 3.22
C LYS A 335 -3.91 -33.87 3.27
N SER A 336 -3.08 -34.49 2.42
CA SER A 336 -2.86 -35.94 2.41
C SER A 336 -2.40 -36.47 3.78
N HIS A 337 -1.57 -35.69 4.49
CA HIS A 337 -1.09 -36.07 5.81
C HIS A 337 -2.15 -35.88 6.90
N ASN A 338 -2.92 -34.78 6.85
CA ASN A 338 -3.94 -34.50 7.88
C ASN A 338 -5.16 -35.44 7.78
N ASP A 339 -5.52 -35.89 6.58
CA ASP A 339 -6.67 -36.79 6.41
C ASP A 339 -6.38 -38.19 7.01
N SER A 340 -5.11 -38.60 7.13
CA SER A 340 -4.73 -39.86 7.81
C SER A 340 -4.83 -39.83 9.33
N GLU A 341 -4.89 -38.64 9.95
CA GLU A 341 -4.93 -38.48 11.41
C GLU A 341 -6.37 -38.46 11.96
N PHE A 342 -7.38 -38.31 11.09
CA PHE A 342 -8.78 -38.21 11.48
C PHE A 342 -9.61 -39.51 11.32
N ASP A 343 -9.05 -40.58 10.76
CA ASP A 343 -9.71 -41.89 10.60
C ASP A 343 -9.40 -42.88 11.74
N VAL A 344 -8.80 -42.42 12.84
CA VAL A 344 -8.64 -43.21 14.08
C VAL A 344 -9.48 -42.58 15.19
N ASN A 345 -10.78 -42.85 15.18
CA ASN A 345 -11.66 -42.98 16.36
C ASN A 345 -13.10 -43.33 15.96
#